data_AF-A0A3S9LYY9-F1
#
_entry.id   AF-A0A3S9LYY9-F1
#
_cell.length_a   1.000
_cell.length_b   1.000
_cell.length_c   1.000
_cell.angle_alpha   90.00
_cell.angle_beta   90.00
_cell.angle_gamma   90.00
#
_symmetry.space_group_name_H-M   'P 1'
#
loop_
_entity.id
_entity.type
_entity.pdbx_description
1 polymer ?
#
loop_
_entity_poly.entity_id
_entity_poly.type
_entity_poly.pdbx_seq_one_letter_code
_entity_poly.pdbx_strand_id
1 'polypeptide(L)'
;MEFDTRRAPVRASHYLELVKAIRAASAADELDWLEWKSTLDFRPRNKADKSARAHLARAIIGFANRQPDVALRNAEGYGFLVVGVDPEGYHGVEEIDSVELERWITPYVGEGIDWRTTYVHVSEDGHEQLPVLIVTVSPPNWGDPIFCIRKEIPPPPRGESDQAKDKDTIREAAIFVRRPGRTDRARATDIDRLGERLLRKHQTLDLTLTVQQGEVTPMTVPR
;
A
#
# COMPACT_ATOMS: atom_id res chain seq x y z
N MET A 1 18.69 -2.35 0.31
CA MET A 1 17.88 -2.52 1.54
C MET A 1 17.99 -3.95 2.06
N GLU A 2 18.24 -4.16 3.36
CA GLU A 2 18.30 -5.48 4.01
C GLU A 2 17.03 -5.72 4.85
N PHE A 3 16.11 -6.56 4.32
CA PHE A 3 14.86 -6.94 4.98
C PHE A 3 14.40 -8.30 4.41
N ASP A 4 13.82 -9.19 5.22
CA ASP A 4 13.28 -10.46 4.70
C ASP A 4 11.98 -10.20 3.92
N THR A 5 12.11 -10.12 2.60
CA THR A 5 10.98 -9.85 1.71
C THR A 5 10.13 -11.09 1.42
N ARG A 6 10.40 -12.26 2.02
CA ARG A 6 9.57 -13.45 1.75
C ARG A 6 8.26 -13.44 2.54
N ARG A 7 8.19 -12.68 3.63
CA ARG A 7 7.05 -12.62 4.53
C ARG A 7 6.58 -11.19 4.72
N ALA A 8 5.27 -11.00 4.83
CA ALA A 8 4.75 -9.69 5.22
C ALA A 8 5.07 -9.42 6.71
N PRO A 9 5.44 -8.19 7.08
CA PRO A 9 5.41 -7.78 8.48
C PRO A 9 3.97 -7.84 9.00
N VAL A 10 3.76 -8.61 10.07
CA VAL A 10 2.42 -8.85 10.66
C VAL A 10 2.36 -8.49 12.15
N ARG A 11 3.48 -8.09 12.75
CA ARG A 11 3.61 -7.72 14.17
C ARG A 11 4.50 -6.49 14.29
N ALA A 12 4.36 -5.76 15.41
CA ALA A 12 5.09 -4.53 15.68
C ALA A 12 6.62 -4.65 15.49
N SER A 13 7.22 -5.77 15.91
CA SER A 13 8.67 -6.01 15.74
C SER A 13 9.09 -6.08 14.27
N HIS A 14 8.33 -6.78 13.41
CA HIS A 14 8.65 -6.87 11.98
C HIS A 14 8.44 -5.53 11.27
N TYR A 15 7.44 -4.76 11.69
CA TYR A 15 7.25 -3.39 11.20
C TYR A 15 8.42 -2.48 11.59
N LEU A 16 8.94 -2.61 12.82
CA LEU A 16 10.12 -1.88 13.26
C LEU A 16 11.37 -2.28 12.46
N GLU A 17 11.54 -3.56 12.13
CA GLU A 17 12.59 -4.03 11.23
C GLU A 17 12.48 -3.40 9.83
N LEU A 18 11.27 -3.32 9.27
CA LEU A 18 11.03 -2.65 8.00
C LEU A 18 11.43 -1.17 8.05
N VAL A 19 11.04 -0.47 9.11
CA VAL A 19 11.37 0.95 9.31
C VAL A 19 12.89 1.17 9.42
N LYS A 20 13.59 0.31 10.16
CA LYS A 20 15.06 0.33 10.24
C LYS A 20 15.71 0.03 8.90
N ALA A 21 15.16 -0.90 8.12
CA ALA A 21 15.66 -1.23 6.80
C ALA A 21 15.52 -0.05 5.83
N ILE A 22 14.44 0.74 5.91
CA ILE A 22 14.26 1.97 5.12
C ILE A 22 15.31 3.01 5.50
N ARG A 23 15.57 3.21 6.80
CA ARG A 23 16.59 4.13 7.30
C ARG A 23 18.00 3.78 6.79
N ALA A 24 18.30 2.49 6.65
CA ALA A 24 19.56 1.99 6.13
C ALA A 24 19.59 1.81 4.59
N ALA A 25 18.47 2.05 3.90
CA ALA A 25 18.38 1.87 2.45
C ALA A 25 19.10 3.00 1.70
N SER A 26 19.41 2.74 0.44
CA SER A 26 19.77 3.79 -0.51
C SER A 26 18.54 4.22 -1.30
N ALA A 27 18.51 5.46 -1.79
CA ALA A 27 17.42 5.94 -2.66
C ALA A 27 17.27 5.12 -3.97
N ALA A 28 18.31 4.35 -4.35
CA ALA A 28 18.29 3.46 -5.52
C ALA A 28 17.62 2.10 -5.26
N ASP A 29 17.22 1.81 -4.01
CA ASP A 29 16.47 0.61 -3.65
C ASP A 29 14.99 0.73 -4.06
N GLU A 30 14.72 0.93 -5.35
CA GLU A 30 13.37 1.06 -5.90
C GLU A 30 12.62 -0.27 -5.83
N LEU A 31 11.60 -0.35 -4.95
CA LEU A 31 10.81 -1.55 -4.72
C LEU A 31 9.36 -1.38 -5.17
N ASP A 32 8.77 -2.42 -5.75
CA ASP A 32 7.39 -2.44 -6.21
C ASP A 32 6.37 -2.69 -5.08
N TRP A 33 6.81 -3.24 -3.95
CA TRP A 33 5.97 -3.55 -2.78
C TRP A 33 6.08 -2.52 -1.65
N LEU A 34 7.00 -1.56 -1.75
CA LEU A 34 7.29 -0.57 -0.71
C LEU A 34 7.42 0.84 -1.31
N GLU A 35 6.75 1.82 -0.69
CA GLU A 35 6.92 3.25 -0.91
C GLU A 35 7.17 3.90 0.46
N TRP A 36 8.06 4.90 0.54
CA TRP A 36 8.24 5.67 1.77
C TRP A 36 8.18 7.18 1.53
N LYS A 37 7.88 7.91 2.60
CA LYS A 37 7.84 9.37 2.68
C LYS A 37 8.48 9.83 3.96
N SER A 38 9.30 10.88 3.87
CA SER A 38 9.88 11.54 5.04
C SER A 38 8.80 11.94 6.03
N THR A 39 7.80 12.72 5.60
CA THR A 39 6.63 13.07 6.41
C THR A 39 5.41 13.38 5.52
N LEU A 40 4.22 13.45 6.12
CA LEU A 40 2.98 13.91 5.50
C LEU A 40 2.15 14.66 6.54
N ASP A 41 1.61 15.83 6.17
CA ASP A 41 0.70 16.59 7.03
C ASP A 41 -0.76 16.25 6.71
N PHE A 42 -1.40 15.52 7.62
CA PHE A 42 -2.80 15.11 7.51
C PHE A 42 -3.79 16.10 8.13
N ARG A 43 -3.30 17.05 8.94
CA ARG A 43 -4.07 18.13 9.56
C ARG A 43 -3.49 19.50 9.17
N PRO A 44 -3.37 19.79 7.86
CA PRO A 44 -2.80 21.04 7.42
C PRO A 44 -3.61 22.23 7.93
N ARG A 45 -2.90 23.31 8.26
CA ARG A 45 -3.52 24.57 8.68
C ARG A 45 -4.56 25.04 7.67
N ASN A 46 -4.26 24.86 6.39
CA ASN A 46 -5.20 25.08 5.31
C ASN A 46 -6.02 23.82 5.05
N LYS A 47 -7.29 23.81 5.48
CA LYS A 47 -8.17 22.65 5.29
C LYS A 47 -8.49 22.34 3.82
N ALA A 48 -8.18 23.23 2.88
CA ALA A 48 -8.29 22.94 1.45
C ALA A 48 -7.15 22.02 0.96
N ASP A 49 -6.03 21.96 1.69
CA ASP A 49 -4.96 21.04 1.38
C ASP A 49 -5.38 19.59 1.68
N LYS A 50 -5.13 18.75 0.67
CA LYS A 50 -5.42 17.32 0.64
C LYS A 50 -4.20 16.52 0.23
N SER A 51 -3.01 17.10 0.23
CA SER A 51 -1.77 16.49 -0.27
C SER A 51 -1.46 15.15 0.40
N ALA A 52 -1.50 15.07 1.73
CA ALA A 52 -1.28 13.81 2.45
C ALA A 52 -2.32 12.74 2.07
N ARG A 53 -3.59 13.14 1.95
CA ARG A 53 -4.67 12.23 1.52
C ARG A 53 -4.51 11.79 0.08
N ALA A 54 -4.06 12.68 -0.79
CA ALA A 54 -3.74 12.38 -2.18
C ALA A 54 -2.60 11.35 -2.29
N HIS A 55 -1.53 11.51 -1.49
CA HIS A 55 -0.43 10.55 -1.45
C HIS A 55 -0.90 9.17 -0.99
N LEU A 56 -1.67 9.09 0.11
CA LEU A 56 -2.21 7.81 0.59
C LEU A 56 -3.14 7.17 -0.44
N ALA A 57 -4.10 7.93 -0.98
CA ALA A 57 -5.05 7.39 -1.94
C ALA A 57 -4.36 6.84 -3.20
N ARG A 58 -3.35 7.57 -3.71
CA ARG A 58 -2.53 7.10 -4.84
C ARG A 58 -1.79 5.81 -4.52
N ALA A 59 -1.11 5.76 -3.37
CA ALA A 59 -0.34 4.58 -2.97
C ALA A 59 -1.25 3.36 -2.78
N ILE A 60 -2.38 3.52 -2.08
CA ILE A 60 -3.37 2.45 -1.84
C ILE A 60 -3.88 1.87 -3.17
N ILE A 61 -4.36 2.73 -4.07
CA ILE A 61 -4.83 2.30 -5.40
C ILE A 61 -3.69 1.68 -6.21
N GLY A 62 -2.49 2.28 -6.18
CA GLY A 62 -1.32 1.78 -6.88
C GLY A 62 -0.92 0.37 -6.46
N PHE A 63 -0.89 0.10 -5.16
CA PHE A 63 -0.58 -1.22 -4.61
C PHE A 63 -1.68 -2.25 -4.91
N ALA A 64 -2.95 -1.85 -4.79
CA ALA A 64 -4.10 -2.70 -5.09
C ALA A 64 -4.24 -3.01 -6.60
N ASN A 65 -3.64 -2.20 -7.47
CA ASN A 65 -3.61 -2.41 -8.92
C ASN A 65 -2.35 -3.14 -9.42
N ARG A 66 -1.55 -3.76 -8.56
CA ARG A 66 -0.46 -4.64 -9.01
C ARG A 66 -1.03 -5.93 -9.64
N GLN A 67 -0.24 -6.56 -10.51
CA GLN A 67 -0.54 -7.91 -10.96
C GLN A 67 -0.26 -8.91 -9.82
N PRO A 68 -1.14 -9.90 -9.56
CA PRO A 68 -0.97 -10.82 -8.43
C PRO A 68 0.38 -11.56 -8.45
N ASP A 69 0.82 -12.04 -9.60
CA ASP A 69 2.08 -12.76 -9.79
C ASP A 69 3.33 -11.89 -9.58
N VAL A 70 3.24 -10.59 -9.89
CA VAL A 70 4.30 -9.61 -9.60
C VAL A 70 4.31 -9.29 -8.11
N ALA A 71 3.15 -9.00 -7.53
CA ALA A 71 3.03 -8.65 -6.13
C ALA A 71 3.57 -9.78 -5.23
N LEU A 72 3.19 -11.03 -5.49
CA LEU A 72 3.57 -12.20 -4.69
C LEU A 72 5.08 -12.46 -4.60
N ARG A 73 5.90 -11.81 -5.42
CA ARG A 73 7.36 -11.95 -5.37
C ARG A 73 7.96 -11.41 -4.07
N ASN A 74 7.28 -10.47 -3.42
CA ASN A 74 7.75 -9.81 -2.21
C ASN A 74 6.61 -9.60 -1.20
N ALA A 75 6.97 -9.69 0.08
CA ALA A 75 6.13 -9.50 1.26
C ALA A 75 4.77 -10.20 1.16
N GLU A 76 4.74 -11.45 0.68
CA GLU A 76 3.52 -12.25 0.47
C GLU A 76 2.45 -11.54 -0.38
N GLY A 77 2.87 -10.60 -1.23
CA GLY A 77 1.98 -9.81 -2.07
C GLY A 77 1.49 -8.50 -1.44
N TYR A 78 1.77 -8.23 -0.17
CA TYR A 78 1.33 -6.99 0.47
C TYR A 78 2.07 -5.77 -0.10
N GLY A 79 1.42 -4.61 -0.02
CA GLY A 79 2.00 -3.32 -0.35
C GLY A 79 2.12 -2.46 0.90
N PHE A 80 3.21 -1.70 1.04
CA PHE A 80 3.45 -0.86 2.21
C PHE A 80 3.77 0.57 1.80
N LEU A 81 3.02 1.52 2.34
CA LEU A 81 3.44 2.91 2.38
C LEU A 81 3.89 3.23 3.82
N VAL A 82 5.14 3.66 3.97
CA VAL A 82 5.72 4.04 5.27
C VAL A 82 5.97 5.55 5.31
N VAL A 83 5.49 6.22 6.35
CA VAL A 83 5.56 7.69 6.47
C VAL A 83 6.17 8.06 7.81
N GLY A 84 7.14 8.96 7.82
CA GLY A 84 7.87 9.35 9.03
C GLY A 84 9.33 8.88 9.02
N VAL A 85 9.80 8.29 7.91
CA VAL A 85 11.17 7.76 7.78
C VAL A 85 11.62 7.78 6.33
N ASP A 86 12.91 8.03 6.14
CA ASP A 86 13.63 7.85 4.87
C ASP A 86 15.12 7.54 5.15
N PRO A 87 15.96 7.41 4.11
CA PRO A 87 17.40 7.24 4.31
C PRO A 87 18.12 8.40 5.03
N GLU A 88 17.52 9.59 5.13
CA GLU A 88 18.13 10.76 5.79
C GLU A 88 17.83 10.80 7.29
N GLY A 89 16.69 10.27 7.73
CA GLY A 89 16.32 10.28 9.15
C GLY A 89 14.99 9.64 9.51
N TYR A 90 14.73 9.60 10.81
CA TYR A 90 13.39 9.48 11.35
C TYR A 90 12.82 10.88 11.55
N HIS A 91 11.69 11.16 10.90
CA HIS A 91 11.04 12.48 10.92
C HIS A 91 9.79 12.48 11.79
N GLY A 92 9.19 11.30 11.96
CA GLY A 92 7.90 11.14 12.62
C GLY A 92 6.73 11.67 11.77
N VAL A 93 5.53 11.40 12.26
CA VAL A 93 4.27 11.92 11.70
C VAL A 93 3.27 12.12 12.83
N GLU A 94 2.29 13.01 12.68
CA GLU A 94 1.22 13.10 13.67
C GLU A 94 0.45 11.77 13.75
N GLU A 95 0.29 11.23 14.96
CA GLU A 95 -0.59 10.08 15.18
C GLU A 95 -2.05 10.46 15.05
N ILE A 96 -2.73 9.75 14.16
CA ILE A 96 -4.16 9.89 13.91
C ILE A 96 -4.81 8.54 14.18
N ASP A 97 -5.91 8.57 14.92
CA ASP A 97 -6.76 7.41 15.16
C ASP A 97 -7.09 6.69 13.85
N SER A 98 -6.99 5.37 13.84
CA SER A 98 -7.13 4.57 12.61
C SER A 98 -8.51 4.73 11.98
N VAL A 99 -9.57 4.85 12.78
CA VAL A 99 -10.95 5.03 12.28
C VAL A 99 -11.11 6.42 11.67
N GLU A 100 -10.50 7.44 12.27
CA GLU A 100 -10.48 8.79 11.69
C GLU A 100 -9.75 8.82 10.34
N LEU A 101 -8.56 8.21 10.26
CA LEU A 101 -7.76 8.19 9.03
C LEU A 101 -8.49 7.39 7.94
N GLU A 102 -9.08 6.25 8.27
CA GLU A 102 -9.92 5.46 7.37
C GLU A 102 -11.07 6.30 6.81
N ARG A 103 -11.85 6.97 7.68
CA ARG A 103 -12.94 7.87 7.29
C ARG A 103 -12.48 8.99 6.34
N TRP A 104 -11.25 9.47 6.47
CA TRP A 104 -10.71 10.52 5.59
C TRP A 104 -10.27 10.00 4.22
N ILE A 105 -9.87 8.73 4.13
CA ILE A 105 -9.29 8.13 2.91
C ILE A 105 -10.32 7.33 2.12
N THR A 106 -11.25 6.62 2.77
CA THR A 106 -12.30 5.81 2.12
C THR A 106 -13.09 6.56 1.04
N PRO A 107 -13.44 7.85 1.17
CA PRO A 107 -14.10 8.58 0.09
C PRO A 107 -13.31 8.63 -1.22
N TYR A 108 -11.98 8.51 -1.17
CA TYR A 108 -11.10 8.57 -2.33
C TYR A 108 -10.79 7.19 -2.92
N VAL A 109 -10.68 6.15 -2.09
CA VAL A 109 -10.26 4.80 -2.52
C VAL A 109 -11.40 3.79 -2.63
N GLY A 110 -12.54 4.07 -1.98
CA GLY A 110 -13.68 3.17 -1.87
C GLY A 110 -13.48 2.05 -0.85
N GLU A 111 -14.49 1.20 -0.70
CA GLU A 111 -14.52 0.08 0.28
C GLU A 111 -14.01 -1.25 -0.29
N GLY A 112 -13.74 -1.30 -1.60
CA GLY A 112 -13.34 -2.53 -2.29
C GLY A 112 -11.86 -2.90 -2.15
N ILE A 113 -11.04 -2.05 -1.53
CA ILE A 113 -9.63 -2.30 -1.27
C ILE A 113 -9.48 -2.57 0.22
N ASP A 114 -8.90 -3.71 0.57
CA ASP A 114 -8.52 -4.01 1.95
C ASP A 114 -7.16 -3.36 2.26
N TRP A 115 -7.18 -2.43 3.22
CA TRP A 115 -6.01 -1.73 3.71
C TRP A 115 -6.19 -1.38 5.19
N ARG A 116 -5.07 -1.23 5.90
CA ARG A 116 -5.06 -0.89 7.32
C ARG A 116 -3.88 -0.02 7.68
N THR A 117 -3.96 0.64 8.83
CA THR A 117 -2.88 1.48 9.37
C THR A 117 -2.31 0.87 10.64
N THR A 118 -1.03 1.12 10.88
CA THR A 118 -0.34 0.75 12.11
C THR A 118 0.71 1.80 12.39
N TYR A 119 0.84 2.23 13.64
CA TYR A 119 1.94 3.06 14.07
C TYR A 119 2.99 2.21 14.78
N VAL A 120 4.24 2.45 14.46
CA VAL A 120 5.38 1.98 15.26
C VAL A 120 6.18 3.17 15.72
N HIS A 121 6.79 3.05 16.89
CA HIS A 121 7.56 4.12 17.48
C HIS A 121 9.05 3.80 17.35
N VAL A 122 9.82 4.77 16.88
CA VAL A 122 11.27 4.68 16.76
C VAL A 122 11.93 5.70 17.66
N SER A 123 13.10 5.33 18.17
CA SER A 123 13.99 6.23 18.89
C SER A 123 15.35 6.19 18.21
N GLU A 124 15.94 7.37 18.03
CA GLU A 124 17.35 7.56 17.71
C GLU A 124 17.99 8.22 18.94
N ASP A 125 19.29 8.00 19.18
CA ASP A 125 19.96 8.53 20.37
C ASP A 125 19.73 10.05 20.49
N GLY A 126 19.07 10.45 21.58
CA GLY A 126 18.74 11.85 21.86
C GLY A 126 17.38 12.36 21.36
N HIS A 127 16.56 11.51 20.71
CA HIS A 127 15.22 11.88 20.22
C HIS A 127 14.09 11.17 20.98
N GLU A 128 12.94 11.86 21.09
CA GLU A 128 11.69 11.28 21.59
C GLU A 128 11.24 10.07 20.75
N GLN A 129 10.30 9.28 21.27
CA GLN A 129 9.68 8.21 20.49
C GLN A 129 8.88 8.81 19.34
N LEU A 130 9.46 8.80 18.14
CA LEU A 130 8.84 9.33 16.93
C LEU A 130 7.91 8.27 16.34
N PRO A 131 6.61 8.55 16.19
CA PRO A 131 5.69 7.64 15.52
C PRO A 131 5.90 7.63 14.01
N VAL A 132 5.90 6.42 13.43
CA VAL A 132 5.99 6.15 12.00
C VAL A 132 4.72 5.44 11.57
N LEU A 133 4.01 6.03 10.61
CA LEU A 133 2.78 5.46 10.05
C LEU A 133 3.13 4.41 9.00
N ILE A 134 2.50 3.25 9.12
CA ILE A 134 2.58 2.18 8.15
C ILE A 134 1.17 1.93 7.62
N VAL A 135 0.98 2.15 6.33
CA VAL A 135 -0.22 1.77 5.60
C VAL A 135 0.07 0.45 4.91
N THR A 136 -0.67 -0.59 5.30
CA THR A 136 -0.59 -1.92 4.70
C THR A 136 -1.76 -2.11 3.75
N VAL A 137 -1.49 -2.50 2.51
CA VAL A 137 -2.49 -2.81 1.48
C VAL A 137 -2.42 -4.30 1.19
N SER A 138 -3.56 -4.97 1.23
CA SER A 138 -3.64 -6.41 1.01
C SER A 138 -3.25 -6.80 -0.43
N PRO A 139 -2.79 -8.05 -0.65
CA PRO A 139 -2.37 -8.50 -1.97
C PRO A 139 -3.52 -8.44 -2.99
N PRO A 140 -3.24 -8.01 -4.24
CA PRO A 140 -4.22 -8.11 -5.31
C PRO A 140 -4.43 -9.57 -5.72
N ASN A 141 -5.65 -9.90 -6.12
CA ASN A 141 -6.05 -11.23 -6.58
C ASN A 141 -6.42 -11.22 -8.06
N TRP A 142 -6.36 -12.41 -8.67
CA TRP A 142 -6.94 -12.62 -9.99
C TRP A 142 -8.46 -12.47 -9.91
N GLY A 143 -9.03 -11.65 -10.79
CA GLY A 143 -10.45 -11.29 -10.77
C GLY A 143 -10.78 -9.98 -10.04
N ASP A 144 -9.82 -9.34 -9.37
CA ASP A 144 -10.05 -8.04 -8.73
C ASP A 144 -10.44 -6.97 -9.76
N PRO A 145 -11.37 -6.05 -9.42
CA PRO A 145 -11.74 -4.95 -10.29
C PRO A 145 -10.55 -4.02 -10.55
N ILE A 146 -10.68 -3.17 -11.56
CA ILE A 146 -9.74 -2.07 -11.77
C ILE A 146 -10.06 -0.98 -10.76
N PHE A 147 -9.19 -0.75 -9.78
CA PHE A 147 -9.43 0.27 -8.76
C PHE A 147 -9.08 1.66 -9.29
N CYS A 148 -9.89 2.65 -8.92
CA CYS A 148 -9.73 4.03 -9.34
C CYS A 148 -10.12 5.00 -8.23
N ILE A 149 -9.71 6.25 -8.36
CA ILE A 149 -10.11 7.33 -7.45
C ILE A 149 -11.64 7.50 -7.51
N ARG A 150 -12.29 7.46 -6.36
CA ARG A 150 -13.75 7.52 -6.20
C ARG A 150 -14.28 8.92 -5.93
N LYS A 151 -13.41 9.86 -5.59
CA LYS A 151 -13.74 11.27 -5.36
C LYS A 151 -12.59 12.14 -5.82
N GLU A 152 -12.92 13.21 -6.55
CA GLU A 152 -11.93 14.18 -7.00
C GLU A 152 -11.12 14.78 -5.83
N ILE A 153 -9.81 14.92 -6.05
CA ILE A 153 -8.87 15.56 -5.13
C ILE A 153 -8.33 16.82 -5.81
N PRO A 154 -8.65 18.03 -5.31
CA PRO A 154 -8.12 19.26 -5.86
C PRO A 154 -6.59 19.34 -5.66
N PRO A 155 -5.89 20.14 -6.47
CA PRO A 155 -4.47 20.39 -6.25
C PRO A 155 -4.26 21.11 -4.91
N PRO A 156 -3.06 21.00 -4.31
CA PRO A 156 -2.72 21.76 -3.14
C PRO A 156 -2.81 23.25 -3.41
N PRO A 157 -3.12 24.05 -2.38
CA PRO A 157 -2.98 25.49 -2.43
C PRO A 157 -1.58 25.90 -2.91
N ARG A 158 -1.49 27.04 -3.62
CA ARG A 158 -0.20 27.54 -4.13
C ARG A 158 0.79 27.71 -2.97
N GLY A 159 1.99 27.15 -3.13
CA GLY A 159 3.07 27.24 -2.14
C GLY A 159 3.05 26.14 -1.07
N GLU A 160 2.09 25.21 -1.09
CA GLU A 160 2.01 24.10 -0.12
C GLU A 160 2.54 22.76 -0.69
N SER A 161 2.91 22.69 -1.98
CA SER A 161 3.65 21.55 -2.56
C SER A 161 4.63 21.98 -3.65
N ASP A 162 5.89 21.55 -3.49
CA ASP A 162 6.97 21.76 -4.45
C ASP A 162 7.05 20.64 -5.52
N GLN A 163 6.35 19.52 -5.32
CA GLN A 163 6.38 18.40 -6.26
C GLN A 163 5.45 18.67 -7.45
N ALA A 164 6.03 18.75 -8.65
CA ALA A 164 5.28 19.02 -9.89
C ALA A 164 4.08 18.08 -10.11
N LYS A 165 4.18 16.82 -9.69
CA LYS A 165 3.13 15.79 -9.84
C LYS A 165 1.91 15.99 -8.94
N ASP A 166 2.00 16.87 -7.94
CA ASP A 166 0.90 17.14 -7.02
C ASP A 166 0.16 18.42 -7.40
N LYS A 167 0.66 19.19 -8.38
CA LYS A 167 0.07 20.49 -8.81
C LYS A 167 -1.22 20.37 -9.62
N ASP A 168 -1.63 19.16 -9.99
CA ASP A 168 -2.81 18.90 -10.81
C ASP A 168 -3.92 18.21 -10.02
N THR A 169 -5.18 18.53 -10.38
CA THR A 169 -6.35 17.81 -9.86
C THR A 169 -6.27 16.31 -10.16
N ILE A 170 -6.46 15.49 -9.13
CA ILE A 170 -6.70 14.06 -9.28
C ILE A 170 -8.19 13.86 -9.49
N ARG A 171 -8.60 13.73 -10.76
CA ARG A 171 -9.99 13.49 -11.15
C ARG A 171 -10.53 12.18 -10.60
N GLU A 172 -11.84 12.13 -10.39
CA GLU A 172 -12.57 10.87 -10.25
C GLU A 172 -12.28 9.95 -11.45
N ALA A 173 -12.31 8.64 -11.21
CA ALA A 173 -11.95 7.58 -12.14
C ALA A 173 -10.46 7.56 -12.56
N ALA A 174 -9.61 8.42 -12.00
CA ALA A 174 -8.16 8.30 -12.21
C ALA A 174 -7.64 6.96 -11.66
N ILE A 175 -6.98 6.18 -12.51
CA ILE A 175 -6.37 4.90 -12.16
C ILE A 175 -4.88 5.14 -11.93
N PHE A 176 -4.37 4.59 -10.83
CA PHE A 176 -2.94 4.57 -10.50
C PHE A 176 -2.43 3.14 -10.47
N VAL A 177 -1.17 2.97 -10.88
CA VAL A 177 -0.47 1.69 -10.81
C VAL A 177 0.90 1.88 -10.17
N ARG A 178 1.31 0.88 -9.40
CA ARG A 178 2.66 0.82 -8.84
C ARG A 178 3.63 0.25 -9.88
N ARG A 179 4.73 0.96 -10.10
CA ARG A 179 5.90 0.54 -10.88
C ARG A 179 7.11 0.55 -9.92
N PRO A 180 8.25 -0.05 -10.29
CA PRO A 180 9.47 0.05 -9.48
C PRO A 180 9.72 1.52 -9.09
N GLY A 181 9.83 1.76 -7.78
CA GLY A 181 10.11 3.08 -7.21
C GLY A 181 8.97 4.10 -7.22
N ARG A 182 7.94 3.97 -8.05
CA ARG A 182 6.91 5.02 -8.19
C ARG A 182 5.50 4.57 -8.49
N THR A 183 4.56 5.41 -8.07
CA THR A 183 3.12 5.26 -8.33
C THR A 183 2.65 6.38 -9.27
N ASP A 184 2.33 6.02 -10.52
CA ASP A 184 1.84 6.98 -11.52
C ASP A 184 0.49 6.58 -12.09
N ARG A 185 -0.10 7.49 -12.88
CA ARG A 185 -1.31 7.22 -13.64
C ARG A 185 -1.11 6.02 -14.57
N ALA A 186 -2.16 5.21 -14.70
CA ALA A 186 -2.22 4.12 -15.65
C ALA A 186 -2.13 4.65 -17.08
N ARG A 187 -1.40 3.93 -17.92
CA ARG A 187 -1.34 4.08 -19.38
C ARG A 187 -2.14 2.96 -20.03
N ALA A 188 -2.35 3.02 -21.34
CA ALA A 188 -3.08 2.00 -22.09
C ALA A 188 -2.60 0.57 -21.76
N THR A 189 -1.28 0.32 -21.76
CA THR A 189 -0.70 -0.98 -21.42
C THR A 189 -1.01 -1.44 -19.99
N ASP A 190 -1.18 -0.51 -19.06
CA ASP A 190 -1.56 -0.85 -17.69
C ASP A 190 -3.05 -1.22 -17.61
N ILE A 191 -3.89 -0.53 -18.38
CA ILE A 191 -5.32 -0.85 -18.51
C ILE A 191 -5.51 -2.24 -19.11
N ASP A 192 -4.76 -2.59 -20.15
CA ASP A 192 -4.82 -3.92 -20.77
C ASP A 192 -4.49 -5.02 -19.74
N ARG A 193 -3.38 -4.86 -19.00
CA ARG A 193 -2.96 -5.79 -17.94
C ARG A 193 -3.99 -5.89 -16.81
N LEU A 194 -4.57 -4.77 -16.40
CA LEU A 194 -5.62 -4.74 -15.37
C LEU A 194 -6.91 -5.41 -15.88
N GLY A 195 -7.22 -5.27 -17.16
CA GLY A 195 -8.30 -5.98 -17.84
C GLY A 195 -8.07 -7.50 -17.86
N GLU A 196 -6.87 -7.95 -18.21
CA GLU A 196 -6.48 -9.36 -18.12
C GLU A 196 -6.64 -9.91 -16.70
N ARG A 197 -6.21 -9.14 -15.68
CA ARG A 197 -6.39 -9.51 -14.28
C ARG A 197 -7.86 -9.69 -13.92
N LEU A 198 -8.70 -8.73 -14.30
CA LEU A 198 -10.15 -8.77 -14.05
C LEU A 198 -10.81 -9.98 -14.71
N LEU A 199 -10.42 -10.30 -15.95
CA LEU A 199 -11.01 -11.40 -16.72
C LEU A 199 -10.57 -12.78 -16.23
N ARG A 200 -9.37 -12.90 -15.63
CA ARG A 200 -8.87 -14.14 -15.01
C ARG A 200 -9.52 -14.47 -13.67
N LYS A 201 -10.79 -14.10 -13.48
CA LYS A 201 -11.54 -14.45 -12.27
C LYS A 201 -11.37 -15.95 -12.00
N HIS A 202 -10.90 -16.30 -10.80
CA HIS A 202 -10.79 -17.69 -10.39
C HIS A 202 -12.14 -18.36 -10.67
N GLN A 203 -12.15 -19.35 -11.58
CA GLN A 203 -13.28 -20.26 -11.62
C GLN A 203 -13.24 -21.02 -10.30
N THR A 204 -14.19 -20.74 -9.42
CA THR A 204 -14.43 -21.60 -8.28
C THR A 204 -14.89 -22.93 -8.84
N LEU A 205 -13.98 -23.91 -8.84
CA LEU A 205 -14.32 -25.28 -9.20
C LEU A 205 -14.96 -25.90 -7.96
N ASP A 206 -16.27 -26.14 -8.02
CA ASP A 206 -16.97 -26.94 -7.02
C ASP A 206 -16.70 -28.41 -7.35
N LEU A 207 -15.61 -28.94 -6.79
CA LEU A 207 -15.12 -30.28 -7.09
C LEU A 207 -15.69 -31.29 -6.10
N THR A 208 -16.59 -32.15 -6.58
CA THR A 208 -16.96 -33.38 -5.88
C THR A 208 -15.92 -34.45 -6.19
N LEU A 209 -15.13 -34.83 -5.19
CA LEU A 209 -14.19 -35.95 -5.28
C LEU A 209 -14.89 -37.24 -4.85
N THR A 210 -14.97 -38.20 -5.77
CA THR A 210 -15.45 -39.56 -5.50
C THR A 210 -14.35 -40.56 -5.82
N VAL A 211 -14.12 -41.51 -4.92
CA VAL A 211 -13.17 -42.61 -5.17
C VAL A 211 -13.83 -43.60 -6.13
N GLN A 212 -13.24 -43.79 -7.32
CA GLN A 212 -13.73 -44.78 -8.29
C GLN A 212 -13.22 -46.20 -8.01
N GLN A 213 -12.00 -46.34 -7.47
CA GLN A 213 -11.41 -47.61 -7.02
C GLN A 213 -10.44 -47.37 -5.85
N GLY A 214 -10.47 -48.25 -4.85
CA GLY A 214 -9.63 -48.19 -3.64
C GLY A 214 -10.41 -47.88 -2.35
N GLU A 215 -9.72 -47.89 -1.21
CA GLU A 215 -10.27 -47.51 0.10
C GLU A 215 -9.70 -46.17 0.58
N VAL A 216 -10.54 -45.34 1.21
CA VAL A 216 -10.09 -44.13 1.90
C VAL A 216 -9.69 -44.50 3.32
N THR A 217 -8.41 -44.44 3.63
CA THR A 217 -7.93 -44.62 5.01
C THR A 217 -7.87 -43.26 5.71
N PRO A 218 -8.65 -43.04 6.79
CA PRO A 218 -8.56 -41.81 7.57
C PRO A 218 -7.17 -41.69 8.21
N MET A 219 -6.47 -40.60 7.95
CA MET A 219 -5.24 -40.27 8.66
C MET A 219 -5.52 -39.20 9.72
N THR A 220 -5.15 -39.50 10.96
CA THR A 220 -5.14 -38.52 12.04
C THR A 220 -3.81 -37.78 12.01
N VAL A 221 -3.83 -36.48 11.72
CA VAL A 221 -2.63 -35.64 11.81
C VAL A 221 -2.46 -35.21 13.27
N PRO A 222 -1.33 -35.54 13.94
CA PRO A 222 -1.10 -35.08 15.30
C PRO A 222 -0.98 -33.54 15.32
N ARG A 223 -1.64 -32.94 16.32
CA ARG A 223 -1.66 -31.49 16.55
C ARG A 223 -0.30 -30.95 16.99
#